data_AF-A0A916Y6F3-F1
#
_entry.id   AF-A0A916Y6F3-F1
#
_cell.length_a   1.000
_cell.length_b   1.000
_cell.length_c   1.000
_cell.angle_alpha   90.00
_cell.angle_beta   90.00
_cell.angle_gamma   90.00
#
_symmetry.space_group_name_H-M   'P 1'
#
loop_
_entity.id
_entity.type
_entity.pdbx_description
1 polymer ?
#
loop_
_entity_poly.entity_id
_entity_poly.type
_entity_poly.pdbx_seq_one_letter_code
_entity_poly.pdbx_strand_id
1 'polypeptide(L)'
;MTWLKIATLCASLSALAFAGPAAAQSKPASPEQVSEAVDVCAAITSPTWIELDDLKAYGWKNVRKSSGNRQMVVRGAYEKIGNEAYIVITKENLRDKTCIVMTKLETTADYNTLARDVSAVIGMPVTQDGFVYTWLRSEKTVEMNPSGDRSSPKALFVVSAAQETAE
;
A
#
# COMPACT_ATOMS: atom_id res chain seq x y z
N MET A 1 40.73 -25.25 -7.69
CA MET A 1 40.45 -24.68 -6.36
C MET A 1 39.84 -23.31 -6.55
N THR A 2 38.66 -23.15 -6.00
CA THR A 2 37.63 -22.12 -6.19
C THR A 2 38.06 -20.74 -5.71
N TRP A 3 37.85 -19.70 -6.53
CA TRP A 3 37.85 -18.31 -6.10
C TRP A 3 36.48 -17.70 -6.44
N LEU A 4 35.64 -17.56 -5.41
CA LEU A 4 34.35 -16.88 -5.46
C LEU A 4 34.61 -15.37 -5.62
N LYS A 5 34.20 -14.78 -6.74
CA LYS A 5 34.10 -13.33 -6.88
C LYS A 5 32.75 -12.89 -6.33
N ILE A 6 32.75 -12.38 -5.10
CA ILE A 6 31.57 -11.76 -4.48
C ILE A 6 31.40 -10.39 -5.13
N ALA A 7 30.37 -10.25 -5.95
CA ALA A 7 29.93 -8.97 -6.49
C ALA A 7 29.12 -8.25 -5.40
N THR A 8 29.70 -7.20 -4.82
CA THR A 8 28.98 -6.28 -3.93
C THR A 8 28.15 -5.34 -4.79
N LEU A 9 26.90 -5.72 -5.07
CA LEU A 9 25.89 -4.79 -5.56
C LEU A 9 25.50 -3.87 -4.40
N CYS A 10 26.01 -2.65 -4.45
CA CYS A 10 25.60 -1.56 -3.57
C CYS A 10 24.17 -1.17 -3.98
N ALA A 11 23.17 -1.79 -3.37
CA ALA A 11 21.77 -1.39 -3.53
C ALA A 11 21.58 -0.02 -2.88
N SER A 12 21.54 1.02 -3.71
CA SER A 12 21.19 2.38 -3.31
C SER A 12 19.74 2.40 -2.81
N LEU A 13 19.56 2.48 -1.49
CA LEU A 13 18.28 2.82 -0.86
C LEU A 13 17.90 4.26 -1.28
N SER A 14 17.05 4.38 -2.29
CA SER A 14 16.31 5.61 -2.53
C SER A 14 15.26 5.76 -1.44
N ALA A 15 15.63 6.41 -0.34
CA ALA A 15 14.71 6.80 0.72
C ALA A 15 13.74 7.88 0.19
N LEU A 16 12.66 7.45 -0.44
CA LEU A 16 11.53 8.29 -0.77
C LEU A 16 10.78 8.61 0.53
N ALA A 17 11.15 9.73 1.15
CA ALA A 17 10.41 10.35 2.23
C ALA A 17 9.05 10.86 1.70
N PHE A 18 8.07 9.95 1.60
CA PHE A 18 6.69 10.32 1.40
C PHE A 18 6.16 10.97 2.69
N ALA A 19 6.13 12.30 2.71
CA ALA A 19 5.29 13.06 3.63
C ALA A 19 3.80 12.89 3.26
N GLY A 20 3.30 11.67 3.40
CA GLY A 20 1.89 11.32 3.24
C GLY A 20 1.03 11.88 4.38
N PRO A 21 -0.29 12.04 4.19
CA PRO A 21 -1.15 12.77 5.10
C PRO A 21 -1.31 12.04 6.45
N ALA A 22 -0.69 12.57 7.51
CA ALA A 22 -0.87 12.06 8.88
C ALA A 22 -2.22 12.46 9.52
N ALA A 23 -2.92 13.44 8.95
CA ALA A 23 -3.97 14.20 9.63
C ALA A 23 -5.44 13.79 9.36
N ALA A 24 -5.71 12.67 8.66
CA ALA A 24 -7.09 12.24 8.42
C ALA A 24 -7.42 10.86 9.03
N GLN A 25 -6.43 10.03 9.31
CA GLN A 25 -6.62 8.73 9.96
C GLN A 25 -6.26 8.86 11.43
N SER A 26 -7.27 8.77 12.29
CA SER A 26 -7.12 8.92 13.74
C SER A 26 -6.63 7.64 14.41
N LYS A 27 -6.86 6.47 13.78
CA LYS A 27 -6.51 5.15 14.29
C LYS A 27 -6.06 4.18 13.18
N PRO A 28 -5.31 3.12 13.49
CA PRO A 28 -4.98 2.06 12.53
C PRO A 28 -6.23 1.42 11.92
N ALA A 29 -6.13 0.98 10.67
CA ALA A 29 -7.13 0.12 10.05
C ALA A 29 -7.03 -1.32 10.58
N SER A 30 -8.18 -1.99 10.71
CA SER A 30 -8.22 -3.42 11.02
C SER A 30 -7.71 -4.26 9.83
N PRO A 31 -7.28 -5.51 10.05
CA PRO A 31 -6.87 -6.41 8.97
C PRO A 31 -7.93 -6.60 7.89
N GLU A 32 -9.22 -6.65 8.26
CA GLU A 32 -10.35 -6.78 7.34
C GLU A 32 -10.53 -5.52 6.49
N GLN A 33 -10.37 -4.35 7.08
CA GLN A 33 -10.41 -3.06 6.38
C GLN A 33 -9.27 -2.93 5.38
N VAL A 34 -8.05 -3.35 5.76
CA VAL A 34 -6.90 -3.41 4.86
C VAL A 34 -7.15 -4.39 3.73
N SER A 35 -7.64 -5.60 4.04
CA SER A 35 -7.97 -6.61 3.04
C SER A 35 -8.99 -6.10 2.03
N GLU A 36 -10.07 -5.47 2.49
CA GLU A 36 -11.09 -4.88 1.61
C GLU A 36 -10.48 -3.84 0.66
N ALA A 37 -9.62 -2.96 1.17
CA ALA A 37 -8.96 -1.95 0.35
C ALA A 37 -7.99 -2.59 -0.67
N VAL A 38 -7.29 -3.67 -0.29
CA VAL A 38 -6.41 -4.44 -1.18
C VAL A 38 -7.24 -5.10 -2.28
N ASP A 39 -8.40 -5.68 -1.97
CA ASP A 39 -9.30 -6.28 -2.95
C ASP A 39 -9.80 -5.26 -3.97
N VAL A 40 -10.20 -4.08 -3.51
CA VAL A 40 -10.61 -2.99 -4.39
C VAL A 40 -9.44 -2.51 -5.26
N CYS A 41 -8.26 -2.30 -4.68
CA CYS A 41 -7.06 -1.96 -5.44
C CYS A 41 -6.75 -3.01 -6.52
N ALA A 42 -6.86 -4.30 -6.19
CA ALA A 42 -6.62 -5.38 -7.14
C ALA A 42 -7.67 -5.41 -8.27
N ALA A 43 -8.93 -5.11 -7.96
CA ALA A 43 -10.02 -5.08 -8.94
C ALA A 43 -9.87 -3.95 -9.96
N ILE A 44 -9.38 -2.78 -9.54
CA ILE A 44 -9.24 -1.62 -10.44
C ILE A 44 -7.88 -1.53 -11.15
N THR A 45 -6.92 -2.40 -10.80
CA THR A 45 -5.56 -2.35 -11.34
C THR A 45 -5.38 -3.39 -12.43
N SER A 46 -5.05 -2.95 -13.64
CA SER A 46 -4.65 -3.81 -14.75
C SER A 46 -3.19 -3.55 -15.16
N PRO A 47 -2.58 -4.41 -16.00
CA PRO A 47 -1.24 -4.18 -16.52
C PRO A 47 -1.10 -2.87 -17.32
N THR A 48 -2.19 -2.37 -17.88
CA THR A 48 -2.17 -1.23 -18.82
C THR A 48 -2.83 0.03 -18.28
N TRP A 49 -3.72 -0.07 -17.29
CA TRP A 49 -4.50 1.06 -16.78
C TRP A 49 -4.99 0.86 -15.33
N ILE A 50 -5.41 1.94 -14.67
CA ILE A 50 -6.10 1.91 -13.37
C ILE A 50 -7.48 2.56 -13.53
N GLU A 51 -8.54 1.80 -13.27
CA GLU A 51 -9.94 2.23 -13.42
C GLU A 51 -10.40 3.07 -12.21
N LEU A 52 -9.95 4.33 -12.16
CA LEU A 52 -10.26 5.24 -11.05
C LEU A 52 -11.76 5.49 -10.84
N ASP A 53 -12.56 5.43 -11.90
CA ASP A 53 -14.00 5.71 -11.82
C ASP A 53 -14.74 4.61 -11.04
N ASP A 54 -14.20 3.40 -11.00
CA ASP A 54 -14.77 2.26 -10.28
C ASP A 54 -14.66 2.40 -8.76
N LEU A 55 -13.69 3.19 -8.26
CA LEU A 55 -13.55 3.46 -6.82
C LEU A 55 -14.85 3.97 -6.20
N LYS A 56 -15.58 4.81 -6.94
CA LYS A 56 -16.85 5.36 -6.47
C LYS A 56 -17.92 4.28 -6.33
N ALA A 57 -17.93 3.28 -7.21
CA ALA A 57 -18.84 2.14 -7.13
C ALA A 57 -18.57 1.28 -5.88
N TYR A 58 -17.29 1.16 -5.49
CA TYR A 58 -16.88 0.50 -4.25
C TYR A 58 -17.05 1.36 -2.98
N GLY A 59 -17.54 2.60 -3.11
CA GLY A 59 -17.80 3.53 -2.01
C GLY A 59 -16.60 4.39 -1.60
N TRP A 60 -15.49 4.32 -2.32
CA TRP A 60 -14.30 5.13 -2.10
C TRP A 60 -14.45 6.50 -2.75
N LYS A 61 -14.15 7.56 -1.99
CA LYS A 61 -14.28 8.95 -2.41
C LYS A 61 -12.99 9.70 -2.11
N ASN A 62 -12.69 10.75 -2.86
CA ASN A 62 -11.50 11.56 -2.57
C ASN A 62 -11.55 12.09 -1.13
N VAL A 63 -10.41 11.98 -0.43
CA VAL A 63 -10.22 12.52 0.90
C VAL A 63 -10.47 14.02 0.89
N ARG A 64 -11.24 14.50 1.86
CA ARG A 64 -11.48 15.93 2.06
C ARG A 64 -10.87 16.38 3.37
N LYS A 65 -9.96 17.36 3.30
CA LYS A 65 -9.41 18.02 4.49
C LYS A 65 -10.13 19.33 4.75
N SER A 66 -10.51 19.56 6.00
CA SER A 66 -10.91 20.91 6.43
C SER A 66 -9.65 21.75 6.61
N SER A 67 -9.57 22.88 5.92
CA SER A 67 -8.51 23.87 6.07
C SER A 67 -9.15 25.23 6.29
N GLY A 68 -9.32 25.60 7.57
CA GLY A 68 -10.13 26.76 7.96
C GLY A 68 -11.60 26.58 7.57
N ASN A 69 -12.18 27.55 6.86
CA ASN A 69 -13.58 27.52 6.41
C ASN A 69 -13.80 26.80 5.06
N ARG A 70 -12.79 26.12 4.51
CA ARG A 70 -12.88 25.46 3.19
C ARG A 70 -12.51 23.99 3.28
N GLN A 71 -13.26 23.14 2.57
CA GLN A 71 -12.87 21.75 2.34
C GLN A 71 -11.97 21.67 1.11
N MET A 72 -10.75 21.18 1.28
CA MET A 72 -9.82 20.89 0.19
C MET A 72 -9.82 19.40 -0.13
N VAL A 73 -9.97 19.08 -1.41
CA VAL A 73 -9.84 17.71 -1.91
C VAL A 73 -8.35 17.34 -2.00
N VAL A 74 -7.96 16.26 -1.34
CA VAL A 74 -6.61 15.70 -1.47
C VAL A 74 -6.59 14.80 -2.70
N ARG A 75 -5.98 15.29 -3.78
CA ARG A 75 -5.91 14.54 -5.04
C ARG A 75 -5.09 13.26 -4.86
N GLY A 76 -5.61 12.16 -5.40
CA GLY A 76 -4.94 10.86 -5.41
C GLY A 76 -4.96 10.14 -4.05
N ALA A 77 -5.81 10.57 -3.11
CA ALA A 77 -6.07 9.85 -1.88
C ALA A 77 -7.59 9.67 -1.72
N TYR A 78 -8.01 8.46 -1.38
CA TYR A 78 -9.40 8.05 -1.33
C TYR A 78 -9.71 7.38 0.01
N GLU A 79 -10.87 7.72 0.57
CA GLU A 79 -11.39 7.20 1.84
C GLU A 79 -12.76 6.57 1.64
N LYS A 80 -13.12 5.64 2.52
CA LYS A 80 -14.43 5.01 2.57
C LYS A 80 -14.98 5.08 3.99
N ILE A 81 -16.26 5.41 4.13
CA ILE A 81 -16.92 5.47 5.45
C ILE A 81 -16.84 4.09 6.10
N GLY A 82 -16.32 4.03 7.32
CA GLY A 82 -16.16 2.79 8.07
C GLY A 82 -14.91 1.99 7.72
N ASN A 83 -14.01 2.53 6.88
CA ASN A 83 -12.71 1.94 6.59
C ASN A 83 -11.61 2.99 6.87
N GLU A 84 -10.68 2.66 7.77
CA GLU A 84 -9.62 3.58 8.17
C GLU A 84 -8.42 3.55 7.21
N ALA A 85 -8.31 2.54 6.34
CA ALA A 85 -7.28 2.52 5.32
C ALA A 85 -7.59 3.55 4.23
N TYR A 86 -6.54 4.08 3.61
CA TYR A 86 -6.66 4.90 2.41
C TYR A 86 -6.24 4.12 1.19
N ILE A 87 -6.92 4.37 0.08
CA ILE A 87 -6.38 4.06 -1.24
C ILE A 87 -5.64 5.32 -1.75
N VAL A 88 -4.41 5.15 -2.19
CA VAL A 88 -3.53 6.21 -2.68
C VAL A 88 -3.10 5.87 -4.10
N ILE A 89 -3.46 6.75 -5.03
CA ILE A 89 -3.16 6.64 -6.46
C ILE A 89 -2.75 8.03 -6.96
N THR A 90 -1.45 8.31 -6.88
CA THR A 90 -0.84 9.55 -7.39
C THR A 90 -0.60 9.47 -8.90
N LYS A 91 -0.07 10.55 -9.50
CA LYS A 91 0.34 10.54 -10.90
C LYS A 91 1.44 9.51 -11.19
N GLU A 92 2.38 9.31 -10.26
CA GLU A 92 3.42 8.29 -10.37
C GLU A 92 2.78 6.90 -10.37
N ASN A 93 1.82 6.66 -9.46
CA ASN A 93 1.11 5.39 -9.38
C ASN A 93 0.32 5.06 -10.66
N LEU A 94 -0.28 6.07 -11.29
CA LEU A 94 -0.94 5.91 -12.59
C LEU A 94 0.05 5.58 -13.71
N ARG A 95 1.26 6.15 -13.68
CA ARG A 95 2.31 5.82 -14.65
C ARG A 95 2.78 4.37 -14.44
N ASP A 96 3.05 4.01 -13.19
CA ASP A 96 3.69 2.76 -12.79
C ASP A 96 2.68 1.60 -12.62
N LYS A 97 1.38 1.87 -12.81
CA LYS A 97 0.28 0.90 -12.73
C LYS A 97 0.20 0.21 -11.37
N THR A 98 0.35 1.01 -10.33
CA THR A 98 0.27 0.58 -8.93
C THR A 98 -0.92 1.22 -8.22
N CYS A 99 -1.58 0.50 -7.32
CA CYS A 99 -2.55 1.04 -6.37
C CYS A 99 -2.01 0.81 -4.96
N ILE A 100 -1.93 1.86 -4.13
CA ILE A 100 -1.37 1.74 -2.78
C ILE A 100 -2.49 1.78 -1.75
N VAL A 101 -2.54 0.78 -0.88
CA VAL A 101 -3.33 0.86 0.37
C VAL A 101 -2.42 1.34 1.49
N MET A 102 -2.77 2.46 2.12
CA MET A 102 -2.01 3.01 3.24
C MET A 102 -2.81 2.87 4.53
N THR A 103 -2.15 2.39 5.59
CA THR A 103 -2.69 2.41 6.95
C THR A 103 -1.65 2.93 7.94
N LYS A 104 -2.11 3.60 9.00
CA LYS A 104 -1.29 3.98 10.14
C LYS A 104 -1.04 2.77 11.03
N LEU A 105 0.08 2.79 11.72
CA LEU A 105 0.39 1.90 12.83
C LEU A 105 0.35 2.69 14.14
N GLU A 106 0.09 2.04 15.27
CA GLU A 106 0.23 2.70 16.57
C GLU A 106 1.71 2.96 16.87
N THR A 107 2.53 1.95 16.58
CA THR A 107 3.98 1.97 16.74
C THR A 107 4.66 1.26 15.58
N THR A 108 5.99 1.46 15.44
CA THR A 108 6.78 0.72 14.45
C THR A 108 6.83 -0.79 14.72
N ALA A 109 6.57 -1.23 15.95
CA ALA A 109 6.58 -2.64 16.31
C ALA A 109 5.35 -3.40 15.78
N ASP A 110 4.26 -2.69 15.48
CA ASP A 110 3.01 -3.28 15.03
C ASP A 110 3.06 -3.74 13.57
N TYR A 111 4.13 -3.42 12.84
CA TYR A 111 4.29 -3.79 11.43
C TYR A 111 4.18 -5.30 11.20
N ASN A 112 4.92 -6.11 11.97
CA ASN A 112 4.89 -7.57 11.83
C ASN A 112 3.57 -8.17 12.32
N THR A 113 2.97 -7.56 13.35
CA THR A 113 1.64 -7.93 13.84
C THR A 113 0.59 -7.72 12.76
N LEU A 114 0.60 -6.56 12.10
CA LEU A 114 -0.28 -6.27 10.97
C LEU A 114 -0.06 -7.25 9.83
N ALA A 115 1.20 -7.55 9.45
CA ALA A 115 1.49 -8.51 8.39
C ALA A 115 0.92 -9.90 8.70
N ARG A 116 1.08 -10.37 9.95
CA ARG A 116 0.52 -11.64 10.43
C ARG A 116 -1.00 -11.64 10.39
N ASP A 117 -1.63 -10.59 10.90
CA ASP A 117 -3.08 -10.53 11.06
C ASP A 117 -3.77 -10.34 9.69
N VAL A 118 -3.17 -9.56 8.77
CA VAL A 118 -3.60 -9.49 7.36
C VAL A 118 -3.45 -10.85 6.69
N SER A 119 -2.34 -11.58 6.94
CA SER A 119 -2.15 -12.92 6.38
C SER A 119 -3.21 -13.92 6.85
N ALA A 120 -3.77 -13.73 8.05
CA ALA A 120 -4.89 -14.55 8.52
C ALA A 120 -6.19 -14.29 7.74
N VAL A 121 -6.33 -13.12 7.11
CA VAL A 121 -7.50 -12.75 6.29
C VAL A 121 -7.28 -13.10 4.82
N ILE A 122 -6.09 -12.82 4.28
CA ILE A 122 -5.85 -12.82 2.83
C ILE A 122 -5.03 -14.03 2.35
N GLY A 123 -4.59 -14.88 3.28
CA GLY A 123 -3.69 -16.00 3.04
C GLY A 123 -2.23 -15.66 3.35
N MET A 124 -1.40 -16.69 3.37
CA MET A 124 0.02 -16.56 3.67
C MET A 124 0.79 -15.88 2.52
N PRO A 125 1.82 -15.07 2.82
CA PRO A 125 2.67 -14.48 1.80
C PRO A 125 3.44 -15.58 1.05
N VAL A 126 3.68 -15.35 -0.24
CA VAL A 126 4.47 -16.24 -1.10
C VAL A 126 5.96 -16.04 -0.89
N THR A 127 6.38 -14.83 -0.52
CA THR A 127 7.77 -14.50 -0.19
C THR A 127 7.83 -13.48 0.95
N GLN A 128 8.95 -13.52 1.67
CA GLN A 128 9.31 -12.50 2.65
C GLN A 128 10.79 -12.20 2.51
N ASP A 129 11.14 -10.94 2.26
CA ASP A 129 12.53 -10.45 2.26
C ASP A 129 12.68 -9.32 3.28
N GLY A 130 13.29 -9.63 4.43
CA GLY A 130 13.35 -8.72 5.57
C GLY A 130 11.96 -8.28 6.05
N PHE A 131 11.66 -6.99 5.86
CA PHE A 131 10.37 -6.37 6.19
C PHE A 131 9.41 -6.26 5.00
N VAL A 132 9.76 -6.81 3.85
CA VAL A 132 8.90 -6.83 2.68
C VAL A 132 8.17 -8.17 2.64
N TYR A 133 6.83 -8.11 2.70
CA TYR A 133 5.97 -9.28 2.58
C TYR A 133 5.24 -9.22 1.25
N THR A 134 5.23 -10.33 0.51
CA THR A 134 4.60 -10.38 -0.82
C THR A 134 3.53 -11.45 -0.86
N TRP A 135 2.34 -11.10 -1.34
CA TRP A 135 1.23 -12.02 -1.60
C TRP A 135 0.87 -12.02 -3.08
N LEU A 136 0.27 -13.12 -3.54
CA LEU A 136 -0.47 -13.17 -4.79
C LEU A 136 -1.95 -13.15 -4.48
N ARG A 137 -2.68 -12.17 -5.04
CA ARG A 137 -4.12 -12.01 -4.82
C ARG A 137 -4.81 -11.54 -6.08
N SER A 138 -5.84 -12.25 -6.54
CA SER A 138 -6.59 -11.91 -7.77
C SER A 138 -5.67 -11.67 -8.99
N GLU A 139 -4.64 -12.51 -9.15
CA GLU A 139 -3.62 -12.38 -10.22
C GLU A 139 -2.85 -11.05 -10.16
N LYS A 140 -2.73 -10.47 -8.96
CA LYS A 140 -1.95 -9.27 -8.66
C LYS A 140 -0.92 -9.58 -7.60
N THR A 141 0.20 -8.86 -7.67
CA THR A 141 1.19 -8.85 -6.59
C THR A 141 0.78 -7.79 -5.58
N VAL A 142 0.78 -8.17 -4.30
CA VAL A 142 0.59 -7.26 -3.18
C VAL A 142 1.86 -7.26 -2.36
N GLU A 143 2.50 -6.11 -2.22
CA GLU A 143 3.74 -5.97 -1.45
C GLU A 143 3.55 -5.02 -0.28
N MET A 144 3.75 -5.50 0.95
CA MET A 144 3.70 -4.66 2.15
C MET A 144 5.09 -4.09 2.44
N ASN A 145 5.14 -2.77 2.58
CA ASN A 145 6.34 -1.98 2.87
C ASN A 145 6.14 -1.08 4.09
N PRO A 146 7.15 -0.93 4.96
CA PRO A 146 7.09 0.07 6.02
C PRO A 146 7.24 1.48 5.45
N SER A 147 6.55 2.45 6.04
CA SER A 147 6.65 3.86 5.66
C SER A 147 6.41 4.79 6.85
N GLY A 148 6.60 6.09 6.65
CA GLY A 148 6.51 7.10 7.71
C GLY A 148 7.73 7.12 8.63
N ASP A 149 7.56 7.76 9.78
CA ASP A 149 8.59 7.89 10.81
C ASP A 149 8.09 7.35 12.16
N ARG A 150 8.93 7.38 13.19
CA ARG A 150 8.59 6.86 14.53
C ARG A 150 7.37 7.55 15.16
N SER A 151 7.08 8.80 14.81
CA SER A 151 5.95 9.58 15.32
C SER A 151 4.66 9.39 14.50
N SER A 152 4.79 8.92 13.26
CA SER A 152 3.64 8.57 12.40
C SER A 152 3.96 7.35 11.53
N PRO A 153 4.11 6.16 12.16
CA PRO A 153 4.46 4.95 11.43
C PRO A 153 3.28 4.49 10.56
N LYS A 154 3.61 3.95 9.40
CA LYS A 154 2.65 3.53 8.38
C LYS A 154 3.07 2.19 7.76
N ALA A 155 2.10 1.48 7.24
CA ALA A 155 2.31 0.38 6.31
C ALA A 155 1.65 0.71 4.97
N LEU A 156 2.35 0.38 3.89
CA LEU A 156 1.88 0.54 2.51
C LEU A 156 1.75 -0.84 1.88
N PHE A 157 0.58 -1.18 1.36
CA PHE A 157 0.38 -2.36 0.53
C PHE A 157 0.32 -1.90 -0.92
N VAL A 158 1.37 -2.17 -1.67
CA VAL A 158 1.49 -1.82 -3.08
C VAL A 158 0.90 -2.96 -3.90
N VAL A 159 -0.22 -2.69 -4.57
CA VAL A 159 -0.88 -3.62 -5.48
C VAL A 159 -0.47 -3.30 -6.90
N SER A 160 -0.01 -4.29 -7.64
CA SER A 160 0.43 -4.17 -9.03
C SER A 160 0.03 -5.40 -9.84
N ALA A 161 0.05 -5.30 -11.17
CA ALA A 161 -0.06 -6.47 -12.03
C ALA A 161 0.99 -7.52 -11.62
N ALA A 162 0.62 -8.80 -11.59
CA ALA A 162 1.60 -9.86 -11.37
C ALA A 162 2.68 -9.74 -12.46
N GLN A 163 3.95 -9.76 -12.06
CA GLN A 163 5.03 -9.85 -13.04
C GLN A 163 4.90 -11.22 -13.72
N GLU A 164 4.77 -11.23 -15.05
CA GLU A 164 5.04 -12.45 -15.81
C GLU A 164 6.48 -12.84 -15.50
N THR A 165 6.66 -13.97 -14.83
CA THR A 165 7.97 -14.60 -14.74
C THR A 165 8.37 -14.91 -16.18
N ALA A 166 9.30 -14.14 -16.72
CA ALA A 166 9.91 -14.46 -18.00
C ALA A 166 10.66 -15.78 -17.83
N GLU A 167 10.03 -16.87 -18.26
CA GLU A 167 10.63 -18.21 -18.37
C GLU A 167 11.50 -18.32 -19.62
#